data_AF-A0A2I0VAM8-F1
#
_entry.id   AF-A0A2I0VAM8-F1
#
_cell.length_a   1.000
_cell.length_b   1.000
_cell.length_c   1.000
_cell.angle_alpha   90.00
_cell.angle_beta   90.00
_cell.angle_gamma   90.00
#
_symmetry.space_group_name_H-M   'P 1'
#
loop_
_entity.id
_entity.type
_entity.pdbx_description
1 polymer ?
#
loop_
_entity_poly.entity_id
_entity_poly.type
_entity_poly.pdbx_seq_one_letter_code
_entity_poly.pdbx_strand_id
1 'polypeptide(L)'
;MRPWIAVAYSAPVAAATAVFLIYPIGQGSFSDGMPLGISGTFNFMIVFQAEHNILMHPFHMLGVAGVFGGSLFSAMHGSLVTSSLIRETT
;
A
#
# COMPACT_ATOMS: atom_id res chain seq x y z
N MET A 1 10.09 -22.41 10.68
CA MET A 1 9.23 -21.19 10.76
C MET A 1 7.86 -21.52 10.21
N ARG A 2 6.79 -20.84 10.65
CA ARG A 2 5.47 -20.94 9.99
C ARG A 2 5.52 -20.15 8.67
N PRO A 3 4.92 -20.63 7.56
CA PRO A 3 5.22 -20.12 6.21
C PRO A 3 4.45 -18.85 5.78
N TRP A 4 3.86 -18.08 6.68
CA TRP A 4 2.94 -16.98 6.30
C TRP A 4 3.59 -15.61 6.07
N ILE A 5 4.90 -15.48 6.24
CA ILE A 5 5.61 -14.24 5.86
C ILE A 5 5.42 -13.97 4.36
N ALA A 6 5.53 -15.02 3.52
CA ALA A 6 5.29 -14.91 2.09
C ALA A 6 3.84 -14.49 1.77
N VAL A 7 2.86 -14.94 2.56
CA VAL A 7 1.45 -14.55 2.42
C VAL A 7 1.23 -13.09 2.81
N ALA A 8 1.91 -12.58 3.83
CA ALA A 8 1.85 -11.14 4.13
C ALA A 8 2.49 -10.30 3.01
N TYR A 9 3.63 -10.77 2.48
CA TYR A 9 4.34 -10.09 1.39
C TYR A 9 3.60 -10.13 0.05
N SER A 10 2.63 -11.02 -0.15
CA SER A 10 1.86 -11.03 -1.39
C SER A 10 0.99 -9.78 -1.57
N ALA A 11 0.65 -9.05 -0.50
CA ALA A 11 -0.12 -7.80 -0.59
C ALA A 11 0.61 -6.69 -1.40
N PRO A 12 1.85 -6.28 -1.06
CA PRO A 12 2.58 -5.31 -1.88
C PRO A 12 2.93 -5.86 -3.27
N VAL A 13 3.16 -7.17 -3.42
CA VAL A 13 3.36 -7.78 -4.75
C VAL A 13 2.11 -7.64 -5.63
N ALA A 14 0.93 -7.86 -5.07
CA ALA A 14 -0.34 -7.66 -5.78
C ALA A 14 -0.54 -6.19 -6.17
N ALA A 15 -0.22 -5.25 -5.28
CA ALA A 15 -0.30 -3.81 -5.58
C ALA A 15 0.65 -3.41 -6.72
N ALA A 16 1.89 -3.90 -6.71
CA ALA A 16 2.86 -3.66 -7.80
C ALA A 16 2.37 -4.27 -9.11
N THR A 17 1.86 -5.50 -9.07
CA THR A 17 1.31 -6.19 -10.25
C THR A 17 0.11 -5.44 -10.82
N ALA A 18 -0.73 -4.84 -9.98
CA ALA A 18 -1.88 -4.05 -10.42
C ALA A 18 -1.46 -2.83 -11.25
N VAL A 19 -0.48 -2.05 -10.79
CA VAL A 19 -0.10 -0.77 -11.43
C VAL A 19 0.90 -0.91 -12.58
N PHE A 20 1.69 -1.98 -12.62
CA PHE A 20 2.71 -2.20 -13.66
C PHE A 20 2.31 -3.22 -14.74
N LEU A 21 1.31 -4.06 -14.49
CA LEU A 21 0.91 -5.11 -15.42
C LEU A 21 -0.60 -5.10 -15.70
N ILE A 22 -1.43 -5.27 -14.68
CA ILE A 22 -2.88 -5.45 -14.89
C ILE A 22 -3.52 -4.18 -15.46
N TYR A 23 -3.21 -3.02 -14.90
CA TYR A 23 -3.75 -1.76 -15.38
C TYR A 23 -3.33 -1.46 -16.83
N PRO A 24 -2.03 -1.52 -17.21
CA PRO A 24 -1.60 -1.45 -18.61
C PRO A 24 -2.30 -2.40 -19.58
N ILE A 25 -2.49 -3.66 -19.18
CA ILE A 25 -3.20 -4.66 -20.00
C ILE A 25 -4.66 -4.22 -20.19
N GLY A 26 -5.31 -3.75 -19.12
CA GLY A 26 -6.68 -3.25 -19.16
C GLY A 26 -6.85 -2.00 -20.03
N GLN A 27 -5.85 -1.11 -20.05
CA GLN A 27 -5.83 0.09 -20.91
C GLN A 27 -5.35 -0.19 -22.34
N GLY A 28 -4.71 -1.33 -22.58
CA GLY A 28 -4.15 -1.71 -23.87
C GLY A 28 -2.77 -1.09 -24.17
N SER A 29 -2.13 -0.44 -23.20
CA SER A 29 -0.79 0.16 -23.38
C SER A 29 0.03 0.18 -22.08
N PHE A 30 1.31 -0.18 -22.19
CA PHE A 30 2.29 0.00 -21.10
C PHE A 30 2.68 1.47 -20.88
N SER A 31 2.34 2.39 -21.78
CA SER A 31 2.50 3.84 -21.54
C SER A 31 1.68 4.33 -20.35
N ASP A 32 0.55 3.67 -20.07
CA ASP A 32 -0.39 4.06 -19.02
C ASP A 32 -0.07 3.39 -17.68
N GLY A 33 0.97 2.54 -17.65
CA GLY A 33 1.49 1.98 -16.40
C GLY A 33 2.12 3.05 -15.52
N MET A 34 2.18 2.79 -14.21
CA MET A 34 2.80 3.72 -13.28
C MET A 34 4.29 3.94 -13.66
N PRO A 35 4.75 5.19 -13.87
CA PRO A 35 6.16 5.44 -14.17
C PRO A 35 7.08 5.17 -12.96
N LEU A 36 8.30 4.70 -13.22
CA LEU A 36 9.33 4.48 -12.20
C LEU A 36 10.02 5.80 -11.78
N GLY A 37 9.26 6.67 -11.13
CA GLY A 37 9.76 7.94 -10.60
C GLY A 37 8.76 8.60 -9.67
N ILE A 38 9.25 9.48 -8.80
CA ILE A 38 8.43 10.15 -7.78
C ILE A 38 7.32 10.98 -8.44
N SER A 39 7.69 11.94 -9.30
CA SER A 39 6.71 12.77 -10.01
C SER A 39 5.83 11.97 -10.98
N GLY A 40 6.37 10.90 -11.55
CA GLY A 40 5.62 10.00 -12.43
C GLY A 40 4.52 9.24 -11.68
N THR A 41 4.78 8.82 -10.44
CA THR A 41 3.76 8.21 -9.57
C THR A 41 2.62 9.18 -9.28
N PHE A 42 2.93 10.45 -8.98
CA PHE A 42 1.89 11.47 -8.79
C PHE A 42 1.06 11.71 -10.05
N ASN A 43 1.72 11.76 -11.22
CA ASN A 43 1.03 11.90 -12.50
C ASN A 43 0.04 10.75 -12.73
N PHE A 44 0.48 9.50 -12.52
CA PHE A 44 -0.38 8.31 -12.60
C PHE A 44 -1.60 8.45 -11.69
N MET A 45 -1.43 8.82 -10.42
CA MET A 45 -2.53 8.95 -9.47
C MET A 45 -3.57 10.00 -9.88
N ILE A 46 -3.12 11.14 -10.43
CA ILE A 46 -4.02 12.22 -10.86
C ILE A 46 -4.84 11.78 -12.08
N VAL A 47 -4.20 11.15 -13.06
CA VAL A 47 -4.89 10.60 -14.25
C VAL A 47 -5.87 9.51 -13.82
N PHE A 48 -5.44 8.59 -12.94
CA PHE A 48 -6.29 7.52 -12.44
C PHE A 48 -7.51 8.05 -11.68
N GLN A 49 -7.35 9.13 -10.91
CA GLN A 49 -8.49 9.81 -10.29
C GLN A 49 -9.42 10.44 -11.34
N ALA A 50 -8.90 11.07 -12.38
CA ALA A 50 -9.71 11.68 -13.43
C ALA A 50 -10.51 10.64 -14.23
N GLU A 51 -9.90 9.50 -14.56
CA GLU A 51 -10.51 8.46 -15.38
C GLU A 51 -11.42 7.52 -14.59
N HIS A 52 -11.08 7.22 -13.33
CA HIS A 52 -11.74 6.15 -12.55
C HIS A 52 -12.39 6.62 -11.26
N ASN A 53 -12.25 7.90 -10.88
CA ASN A 53 -12.75 8.45 -9.63
C ASN A 53 -12.42 7.58 -8.41
N ILE A 54 -11.16 7.11 -8.34
CA ILE A 54 -10.71 6.09 -7.39
C ILE A 54 -10.99 6.45 -5.93
N LEU A 55 -11.00 7.73 -5.57
CA LEU A 55 -11.35 8.18 -4.22
C LEU A 55 -12.76 7.77 -3.80
N MET A 56 -13.68 7.59 -4.74
CA MET A 56 -15.04 7.12 -4.48
C MET A 56 -15.19 5.59 -4.60
N HIS A 57 -14.13 4.86 -4.93
CA HIS A 57 -14.17 3.40 -5.05
C HIS A 57 -13.97 2.72 -3.69
N PRO A 58 -14.87 1.80 -3.26
CA PRO A 58 -14.83 1.22 -1.92
C PRO A 58 -13.57 0.40 -1.65
N PHE A 59 -12.99 -0.28 -2.66
CA PHE A 59 -11.73 -1.00 -2.44
C PHE A 59 -10.54 -0.08 -2.18
N HIS A 60 -10.52 1.13 -2.75
CA HIS A 60 -9.50 2.11 -2.40
C HIS A 60 -9.70 2.59 -0.96
N MET A 61 -10.96 2.86 -0.55
CA MET A 61 -11.27 3.21 0.84
C MET A 61 -10.85 2.12 1.84
N LEU A 62 -11.07 0.83 1.51
CA LEU A 62 -10.58 -0.29 2.31
C LEU A 62 -9.04 -0.32 2.38
N GLY A 63 -8.36 -0.05 1.26
CA GLY A 63 -6.91 0.10 1.22
C GLY A 63 -6.42 1.23 2.14
N VAL A 64 -7.06 2.40 2.10
CA VAL A 64 -6.78 3.54 2.98
C VAL A 64 -6.99 3.16 4.44
N ALA A 65 -8.11 2.53 4.78
CA ALA A 65 -8.37 2.04 6.14
C ALA A 65 -7.31 1.04 6.60
N GLY A 66 -6.85 0.14 5.71
CA GLY A 66 -5.79 -0.82 5.98
C GLY A 66 -4.45 -0.15 6.29
N VAL A 67 -4.00 0.83 5.48
CA VAL A 67 -2.71 1.50 5.71
C VAL A 67 -2.75 2.46 6.90
N PHE A 68 -3.85 3.19 7.11
CA PHE A 68 -4.00 4.08 8.27
C PHE A 68 -4.19 3.29 9.56
N GLY A 69 -4.99 2.24 9.54
CA GLY A 69 -5.12 1.32 10.68
C GLY A 69 -3.80 0.62 10.99
N GLY A 70 -3.08 0.16 9.97
CA GLY A 70 -1.77 -0.46 10.10
C GLY A 70 -0.73 0.47 10.73
N SER A 71 -0.65 1.73 10.29
CA SER A 71 0.27 2.70 10.89
C SER A 71 -0.12 3.06 12.33
N LEU A 72 -1.41 3.25 12.61
CA LEU A 72 -1.94 3.49 13.95
C LEU A 72 -1.58 2.33 14.91
N PHE A 73 -1.87 1.10 14.51
CA PHE A 73 -1.60 -0.07 15.35
C PHE A 73 -0.11 -0.38 15.46
N SER A 74 0.70 -0.09 14.44
CA SER A 74 2.15 -0.18 14.54
C SER A 74 2.69 0.78 15.60
N ALA A 75 2.23 2.03 15.60
CA ALA A 75 2.63 3.02 16.60
C ALA A 75 2.13 2.63 18.01
N MET A 76 0.87 2.19 18.12
CA MET A 76 0.29 1.74 19.38
C MET A 76 1.03 0.52 19.95
N HIS A 77 1.34 -0.48 19.12
CA HIS A 77 2.07 -1.65 19.57
C HIS A 77 3.46 -1.26 20.09
N GLY A 78 4.19 -0.44 19.33
CA GLY A 78 5.49 0.10 19.73
C GLY A 78 5.41 0.86 21.06
N SER A 79 4.39 1.71 21.26
CA SER A 79 4.23 2.47 22.50
C SER A 79 3.91 1.58 23.70
N LEU A 80 3.01 0.60 23.55
CA LEU A 80 2.63 -0.31 24.63
C LEU A 80 3.81 -1.19 25.07
N VAL A 81 4.52 -1.79 24.11
CA VAL A 81 5.72 -2.60 24.40
C VAL A 81 6.78 -1.74 25.09
N THR A 82 7.07 -0.56 24.54
CA THR A 82 8.08 0.34 25.12
C THR A 82 7.70 0.82 26.53
N SER A 83 6.41 1.11 26.77
CA SER A 83 5.92 1.58 28.08
C SER A 83 5.96 0.52 29.17
N SER A 84 6.11 -0.75 28.82
CA SER A 84 6.05 -1.89 29.74
C SER A 84 7.39 -2.65 29.84
N LEU A 85 8.48 -2.04 29.37
CA LEU A 85 9.82 -2.60 29.54
C LEU A 85 10.15 -2.74 31.03
N ILE A 86 10.66 -3.91 31.39
CA ILE A 86 11.28 -4.13 32.68
C ILE A 86 12.59 -3.35 32.70
N ARG A 87 12.88 -2.66 33.80
CA ARG A 87 14.12 -1.90 33.95
C ARG A 87 15.30 -2.87 34.05
N GLU A 88 16.13 -2.90 33.00
CA GLU A 88 17.35 -3.74 32.91
C GLU A 88 18.63 -2.92 32.65
N THR A 89 18.53 -1.59 32.52
CA THR A 89 19.65 -0.68 32.24
C THR A 89 19.62 0.54 33.16
N THR A 90 20.78 1.18 33.36
CA THR A 90 20.97 2.40 34.18
C THR A 90 21.11 3.65 33.34
#